data_AF-A0A7C1WVK4-F1
#
_entry.id   AF-A0A7C1WVK4-F1
#
_cell.length_a   1.000
_cell.length_b   1.000
_cell.length_c   1.000
_cell.angle_alpha   90.00
_cell.angle_beta   90.00
_cell.angle_gamma   90.00
#
_symmetry.space_group_name_H-M   'P 1'
#
loop_
_entity.id
_entity.type
_entity.pdbx_description
1 polymer ?
#
loop_
_entity_poly.entity_id
_entity_poly.type
_entity_poly.pdbx_seq_one_letter_code
_entity_poly.pdbx_strand_id
1 'polypeptide(L)'
;MKLPLEIETPNIRLGFDIVGKDGSLSSGAIVEAPGGVTITYQGTIERRGFDIPAILQFIVDVSVTIELSLFAAWLYDKTKSRNVSKIRIGRKTIREITPQKIKQTLEEEMEMYE
;
A
#
# COMPACT_ATOMS: atom_id res chain seq x y z
N MET A 1 14.08 -0.69 -5.72
CA MET A 1 13.37 -1.85 -6.32
C MET A 1 11.89 -1.57 -6.25
N LYS A 2 11.14 -1.82 -7.31
CA LYS A 2 9.73 -1.43 -7.38
C LYS A 2 8.80 -2.62 -7.17
N LEU A 3 8.01 -2.60 -6.10
CA LEU A 3 7.02 -3.60 -5.77
C LEU A 3 5.61 -3.05 -5.95
N PRO A 4 4.71 -3.76 -6.65
CA PRO A 4 3.31 -3.34 -6.72
C PRO A 4 2.61 -3.60 -5.38
N LEU A 5 1.87 -2.61 -4.91
CA LEU A 5 1.05 -2.68 -3.70
C LEU A 5 -0.40 -2.37 -4.09
N GLU A 6 -1.31 -3.26 -3.73
CA GLU A 6 -2.73 -3.04 -3.88
C GLU A 6 -3.44 -3.12 -2.53
N ILE A 7 -4.39 -2.23 -2.33
CA ILE A 7 -5.19 -2.16 -1.11
C ILE A 7 -6.65 -2.22 -1.50
N GLU A 8 -7.32 -3.28 -1.06
CA GLU A 8 -8.75 -3.46 -1.27
C GLU A 8 -9.51 -2.86 -0.08
N THR A 9 -10.32 -1.84 -0.36
CA THR A 9 -11.05 -1.11 0.67
C THR A 9 -12.37 -0.56 0.11
N PRO A 10 -13.46 -0.56 0.89
CA PRO A 10 -14.65 0.20 0.54
C PRO A 10 -14.45 1.71 0.72
N ASN A 11 -13.35 2.15 1.35
CA ASN A 11 -13.09 3.54 1.66
C ASN A 11 -12.09 4.17 0.68
N ILE A 12 -12.61 4.82 -0.36
CA ILE A 12 -11.80 5.52 -1.36
C ILE A 12 -10.94 6.67 -0.79
N ARG A 13 -11.29 7.21 0.39
CA ARG A 13 -10.49 8.26 1.05
C ARG A 13 -9.12 7.78 1.49
N LEU A 14 -8.93 6.47 1.67
CA LEU A 14 -7.64 5.91 2.06
C LEU A 14 -6.51 6.27 1.08
N GLY A 15 -6.81 6.39 -0.22
CA GLY A 15 -5.80 6.83 -1.21
C GLY A 15 -5.30 8.25 -0.93
N PHE A 16 -6.20 9.16 -0.57
CA PHE A 16 -5.88 10.53 -0.19
C PHE A 16 -5.10 10.58 1.12
N ASP A 17 -5.50 9.78 2.12
CA ASP A 17 -4.80 9.67 3.41
C ASP A 17 -3.36 9.16 3.29
N ILE A 18 -3.11 8.27 2.33
CA ILE A 18 -1.81 7.68 2.02
C ILE A 18 -0.93 8.70 1.30
N VAL A 19 -1.46 9.36 0.27
CA VAL A 19 -0.71 10.34 -0.54
C VAL A 19 -0.58 11.71 0.16
N GLY A 20 -1.39 11.98 1.18
CA GLY A 20 -1.34 13.21 1.97
C GLY A 20 -1.84 14.44 1.20
N LYS A 21 -2.74 14.24 0.23
CA LYS A 21 -3.31 15.33 -0.58
C LYS A 21 -4.82 15.40 -0.38
N ASP A 22 -5.31 16.57 -0.01
CA ASP A 22 -6.74 16.87 0.05
C ASP A 22 -7.22 17.37 -1.32
N GLY A 23 -8.16 16.67 -1.94
CA GLY A 23 -8.95 17.19 -3.07
C GLY A 23 -8.65 16.60 -4.45
N SER A 24 -7.44 16.12 -4.75
CA SER A 24 -7.19 15.38 -6.00
C SER A 24 -6.10 14.33 -5.87
N LEU A 25 -6.39 13.14 -6.40
CA LEU A 25 -5.49 12.00 -6.43
C LEU A 25 -5.19 11.67 -7.90
N SER A 26 -4.09 12.21 -8.42
CA SER A 26 -3.65 11.94 -9.78
C SER A 26 -2.73 10.73 -9.83
N SER A 27 -2.91 9.86 -10.83
CA SER A 27 -1.93 8.82 -11.13
C SER A 27 -0.54 9.44 -11.33
N GLY A 28 0.49 8.77 -10.82
CA GLY A 28 1.85 9.29 -10.75
C GLY A 28 2.11 10.18 -9.53
N ALA A 29 1.16 10.40 -8.63
CA ALA A 29 1.42 11.11 -7.38
C ALA A 29 2.41 10.32 -6.52
N ILE A 30 3.53 10.96 -6.19
CA ILE A 30 4.61 10.41 -5.38
C ILE A 30 4.52 10.97 -3.96
N VAL A 31 4.69 10.11 -2.96
CA VAL A 31 4.79 10.48 -1.55
C VAL A 31 5.95 9.74 -0.90
N GLU A 32 6.69 10.43 -0.04
CA GLU A 32 7.70 9.81 0.81
C GLU A 32 7.01 9.16 2.01
N ALA A 33 7.26 7.87 2.19
CA ALA A 33 6.83 7.11 3.34
C ALA A 33 8.01 6.86 4.29
N PRO A 34 7.75 6.64 5.58
CA PRO A 34 8.80 6.39 6.56
C PRO A 34 9.70 5.21 6.16
N GLY A 35 10.96 5.31 6.57
CA GLY A 35 11.97 4.28 6.29
C GLY A 35 12.69 4.45 4.96
N GLY A 36 12.56 5.60 4.28
CA GLY A 36 13.18 5.86 2.98
C GLY A 36 12.42 5.23 1.79
N VAL A 37 11.18 4.84 2.03
CA VAL A 37 10.30 4.24 1.01
C VAL A 37 9.62 5.35 0.22
N THR A 38 9.54 5.19 -1.09
CA THR A 38 8.73 6.08 -1.94
C THR A 38 7.50 5.33 -2.43
N ILE A 39 6.31 5.92 -2.32
CA ILE A 39 5.08 5.35 -2.86
C ILE A 39 4.62 6.19 -4.03
N THR A 40 4.29 5.55 -5.15
CA THR A 40 3.65 6.18 -6.30
C THR A 40 2.24 5.63 -6.48
N TYR A 41 1.22 6.47 -6.40
CA TYR A 41 -0.15 6.09 -6.71
C TYR A 41 -0.32 5.85 -8.21
N GLN A 42 -0.91 4.72 -8.59
CA GLN A 42 -1.13 4.32 -9.99
C GLN A 42 -2.57 4.52 -10.45
N GLY A 43 -3.52 4.53 -9.52
CA GLY A 43 -4.93 4.63 -9.85
C GLY A 43 -5.80 3.82 -8.89
N THR A 44 -7.10 3.85 -9.15
CA THR A 44 -8.09 3.05 -8.45
C THR A 44 -8.86 2.24 -9.47
N ILE A 45 -8.97 0.93 -9.24
CA ILE A 45 -9.90 0.08 -9.99
C ILE A 45 -11.22 0.07 -9.21
N GLU A 46 -12.21 0.75 -9.76
CA GLU A 46 -13.58 0.70 -9.27
C GLU A 46 -14.30 -0.51 -9.87
N ARG A 47 -14.97 -1.30 -9.02
CA ARG A 47 -15.84 -2.39 -9.45
C ARG A 47 -17.29 -1.91 -9.37
N ARG A 48 -18.07 -2.18 -10.41
CA ARG A 48 -19.49 -1.77 -10.45
C ARG A 48 -20.30 -2.51 -9.39
N GLY A 49 -20.76 -1.81 -8.36
CA GLY A 49 -21.67 -2.28 -7.33
C GLY A 49 -21.57 -1.39 -6.08
N PHE A 50 -22.70 -1.06 -5.44
CA PHE A 50 -22.78 -0.08 -4.34
C PHE A 50 -22.04 -0.52 -3.05
N ASP A 51 -21.56 -1.76 -3.00
CA ASP A 51 -20.94 -2.37 -1.81
C ASP A 51 -19.68 -3.19 -2.14
N ILE A 52 -19.13 -3.03 -3.36
CA ILE A 52 -17.92 -3.74 -3.77
C ILE A 52 -16.69 -2.89 -3.43
N PRO A 53 -15.70 -3.43 -2.69
CA PRO A 53 -14.48 -2.71 -2.39
C PRO A 53 -13.75 -2.24 -3.66
N ALA A 54 -13.24 -1.01 -3.60
CA ALA A 54 -12.33 -0.48 -4.60
C ALA A 54 -10.92 -1.03 -4.38
N ILE A 55 -10.13 -1.14 -5.44
CA ILE A 55 -8.74 -1.55 -5.36
C ILE A 55 -7.87 -0.32 -5.64
N LEU A 56 -7.23 0.20 -4.60
CA LEU A 56 -6.22 1.24 -4.72
C LEU A 56 -4.91 0.61 -5.17
N GLN A 57 -4.28 1.16 -6.21
CA GLN A 57 -3.04 0.64 -6.78
C GLN A 57 -1.88 1.61 -6.55
N PHE A 58 -0.77 1.06 -6.08
CA PHE A 58 0.46 1.79 -5.77
C PHE A 58 1.69 1.02 -6.26
N ILE A 59 2.79 1.74 -6.46
CA ILE A 59 4.13 1.18 -6.57
C ILE A 59 4.94 1.65 -5.38
N VAL A 60 5.52 0.70 -4.65
CA VAL A 60 6.44 0.94 -3.53
C VAL A 60 7.86 0.80 -4.07
N ASP A 61 8.62 1.89 -4.06
CA ASP A 61 10.05 1.84 -4.34
C ASP A 61 10.83 1.64 -3.05
N VAL A 62 11.42 0.46 -2.95
CA VAL A 62 12.23 0.00 -1.83
C VAL A 62 13.71 0.04 -2.26
N SER A 63 14.45 1.07 -1.89
CA SER A 63 15.91 1.15 -2.00
C SER A 63 16.64 0.26 -0.96
N VAL A 64 17.94 0.01 -1.17
CA VAL A 64 18.73 -1.02 -0.44
C VAL A 64 18.92 -0.71 1.06
N THR A 65 18.75 0.54 1.49
CA THR A 65 19.00 1.03 2.86
C THR A 65 17.73 1.22 3.70
N ILE A 66 16.65 0.50 3.40
CA ILE A 66 15.32 0.81 3.94
C ILE A 66 14.99 0.11 5.25
N GLU A 67 14.40 0.89 6.15
CA GLU A 67 13.80 0.44 7.40
C GLU A 67 12.38 -0.09 7.18
N LEU A 68 12.26 -1.33 6.69
CA LEU A 68 10.97 -1.99 6.40
C LEU A 68 10.02 -2.02 7.60
N SER A 69 10.57 -2.12 8.81
CA SER A 69 9.78 -2.13 10.04
C SER A 69 9.00 -0.82 10.22
N LEU A 70 9.64 0.32 9.91
CA LEU A 70 9.02 1.63 10.05
C LEU A 70 7.96 1.85 8.97
N PHE A 71 8.23 1.42 7.74
CA PHE A 71 7.26 1.44 6.66
C PHE A 71 6.03 0.56 6.96
N ALA A 72 6.25 -0.66 7.44
CA ALA A 72 5.19 -1.60 7.76
C ALA A 72 4.27 -1.08 8.88
N ALA A 73 4.84 -0.48 9.93
CA ALA A 73 4.08 0.17 10.99
C ALA A 73 3.24 1.35 10.46
N TRP A 74 3.84 2.20 9.62
CA TRP A 74 3.13 3.31 9.00
C TRP A 74 1.99 2.84 8.09
N LEU A 75 2.21 1.81 7.26
CA LEU A 75 1.17 1.28 6.37
C LEU A 75 0.03 0.64 7.16
N TYR A 76 0.36 -0.06 8.25
CA TYR A 76 -0.63 -0.55 9.20
C TYR A 76 -1.44 0.60 9.80
N ASP A 77 -0.80 1.68 10.25
CA ASP A 77 -1.50 2.83 10.82
C ASP A 77 -2.45 3.50 9.83
N LYS A 78 -2.09 3.56 8.54
CA LYS A 78 -2.99 4.06 7.48
C LYS A 78 -4.18 3.14 7.24
N THR A 79 -4.03 1.83 7.40
CA THR A 79 -5.04 0.84 7.01
C THR A 79 -5.93 0.38 8.17
N LYS A 80 -5.45 0.40 9.42
CA LYS A 80 -6.11 -0.19 10.60
C LYS A 80 -7.50 0.35 10.93
N SER A 81 -7.82 1.59 10.53
CA SER A 81 -9.11 2.24 10.82
C SER A 81 -9.99 2.42 9.59
N ARG A 82 -9.68 1.74 8.47
CA ARG A 82 -10.26 2.03 7.15
C ARG A 82 -10.93 0.82 6.48
N ASN A 83 -11.31 -0.20 7.25
CA ASN A 83 -11.99 -1.42 6.77
C ASN A 83 -11.29 -2.05 5.56
N VAL A 84 -9.97 -2.11 5.57
CA VAL A 84 -9.20 -2.76 4.51
C VAL A 84 -9.41 -4.26 4.63
N SER A 85 -9.93 -4.89 3.56
CA SER A 85 -10.20 -6.33 3.54
C SER A 85 -8.98 -7.15 3.14
N LYS A 86 -8.10 -6.54 2.32
CA LYS A 86 -6.98 -7.23 1.71
C LYS A 86 -5.89 -6.24 1.31
N ILE A 87 -4.65 -6.62 1.58
CA ILE A 87 -3.46 -5.96 0.99
C ILE A 87 -2.75 -6.99 0.11
N ARG A 88 -2.35 -6.61 -1.09
CA ARG A 88 -1.52 -7.43 -1.96
C ARG A 88 -0.19 -6.72 -2.20
N ILE A 89 0.92 -7.40 -1.91
CA ILE A 89 2.28 -6.90 -2.13
C ILE A 89 2.93 -7.87 -3.10
N GLY A 90 3.28 -7.40 -4.29
CA GLY A 90 3.78 -8.27 -5.34
C GLY A 90 2.79 -9.40 -5.64
N ARG A 91 3.22 -10.65 -5.44
CA ARG A 91 2.37 -11.84 -5.66
C ARG A 91 1.64 -12.29 -4.39
N LYS A 92 1.98 -11.77 -3.23
CA LYS A 92 1.44 -12.21 -1.93
C LYS A 92 0.24 -11.41 -1.48
N THR A 93 -0.71 -12.12 -0.87
CA THR A 93 -1.94 -11.57 -0.33
C THR A 93 -1.94 -11.65 1.19
N ILE A 94 -2.23 -10.54 1.84
CA ILE A 94 -2.41 -10.38 3.28
C ILE A 94 -3.90 -10.13 3.54
N ARG A 95 -4.52 -11.00 4.34
CA ARG A 95 -5.91 -10.82 4.84
C ARG A 95 -5.93 -10.37 6.30
N GLU A 96 -4.97 -10.84 7.09
CA GLU A 96 -4.76 -10.38 8.46
C GLU A 96 -3.71 -9.26 8.45
N ILE A 97 -4.19 -8.02 8.48
CA ILE A 97 -3.35 -6.84 8.30
C ILE A 97 -2.72 -6.48 9.64
N THR A 98 -1.44 -6.84 9.80
CA THR A 98 -0.61 -6.49 10.96
C THR A 98 0.74 -5.94 10.51
N PRO A 99 1.43 -5.12 11.32
CA PRO A 99 2.76 -4.61 10.96
C PRO A 99 3.75 -5.73 10.65
N GLN A 100 3.75 -6.79 11.48
CA GLN A 100 4.65 -7.93 11.30
C GLN A 100 4.36 -8.68 10.00
N LYS A 101 3.09 -8.88 9.64
CA LYS A 101 2.74 -9.61 8.41
C LYS A 101 3.07 -8.80 7.16
N ILE A 102 2.85 -7.48 7.20
CA ILE A 102 3.25 -6.56 6.12
C ILE A 102 4.76 -6.62 5.93
N LYS A 103 5.53 -6.46 7.01
CA LYS A 103 7.00 -6.51 6.98
C LYS A 103 7.51 -7.82 6.39
N GLN A 104 7.07 -8.95 6.95
CA GLN A 104 7.46 -10.27 6.48
C GLN A 104 7.16 -10.45 4.99
N THR A 105 5.98 -10.01 4.54
CA THR A 105 5.60 -10.13 3.13
C THR A 105 6.48 -9.27 2.22
N LEU A 106 6.88 -8.07 2.66
CA LEU A 106 7.84 -7.25 1.93
C LEU A 106 9.19 -7.98 1.84
N GLU A 107 9.76 -8.40 2.96
CA GLU A 107 11.05 -9.12 3.01
C GLU A 107 11.04 -10.33 2.07
N GLU A 108 10.02 -11.19 2.18
CA GLU A 108 9.94 -12.39 1.35
C GLU A 108 9.69 -12.07 -0.15
N GLU A 109 9.00 -10.97 -0.49
CA GLU A 109 8.91 -10.55 -1.89
C GLU A 109 10.24 -9.99 -2.38
N MET A 110 11.01 -9.29 -1.54
CA MET A 110 12.32 -8.74 -1.90
C MET A 110 13.35 -9.84 -2.18
N GLU A 111 13.43 -10.86 -1.32
CA GLU A 111 14.33 -12.01 -1.48
C GLU A 111 14.09 -12.80 -2.78
N MET A 112 12.86 -12.80 -3.31
CA MET A 112 12.55 -13.49 -4.58
C MET A 112 13.07 -12.77 -5.83
N TYR A 113 13.53 -11.52 -5.71
CA TYR A 113 14.10 -10.73 -6.81
C TYR A 113 15.62 -10.51 -6.70
N GLU A 114 16.28 -11.11 -5.71
CA GLU A 114 17.76 -11.25 -5.64
C GLU A 114 18.24 -12.51 -6.37
#